data_AF-A0A831SJJ3-F1
#
_entry.id   AF-A0A831SJJ3-F1
#
_cell.length_a   1.000
_cell.length_b   1.000
_cell.length_c   1.000
_cell.angle_alpha   90.00
_cell.angle_beta   90.00
_cell.angle_gamma   90.00
#
_symmetry.space_group_name_H-M   'P 1'
#
loop_
_entity.id
_entity.type
_entity.pdbx_description
1 polymer ?
#
loop_
_entity_poly.entity_id
_entity_poly.type
_entity_poly.pdbx_seq_one_letter_code
_entity_poly.pdbx_strand_id
1 'polypeptide(L)' 'MNKGIKKREVRDRIVKVKKIMEKKDIDAIIVIGRSFYDRTGNLAYLTNHIPSFPASTFSGNIKGLGHGVLFLPLNDDPAL' A
#
# COMPACT_ATOMS: atom_id res chain seq x y z
N MET A 1 8.30 9.49 24.89
CA MET A 1 8.91 8.61 23.86
C MET A 1 8.03 8.61 22.62
N ASN A 2 8.49 9.14 21.49
CA ASN A 2 7.72 9.09 20.24
C ASN A 2 8.04 7.77 19.51
N LYS A 3 7.27 6.70 19.80
CA LYS A 3 7.48 5.32 19.31
C LYS A 3 6.77 5.02 17.97
N GLY A 4 6.51 6.03 17.14
CA GLY A 4 5.84 5.87 15.84
C GLY A 4 6.82 5.61 14.69
N ILE A 5 6.33 5.02 13.59
CA ILE A 5 7.09 4.90 12.33
C ILE A 5 7.43 6.29 11.81
N LYS A 6 8.70 6.50 11.44
CA LYS A 6 9.16 7.78 10.91
C LYS A 6 8.83 7.90 9.43
N LYS A 7 8.46 9.11 8.96
CA LYS A 7 8.23 9.39 7.52
C LYS A 7 9.40 8.95 6.62
N ARG A 8 10.64 9.11 7.11
CA ARG A 8 11.85 8.67 6.40
C ARG A 8 11.88 7.16 6.17
N GLU A 9 11.46 6.38 7.15
CA GLU A 9 11.46 4.92 7.05
C GLU A 9 10.52 4.43 5.96
N VAL A 10 9.31 5.02 5.86
CA VAL A 10 8.36 4.71 4.78
C VAL A 10 8.94 5.04 3.40
N ARG A 11 9.60 6.20 3.26
CA ARG A 11 10.28 6.58 2.01
C ARG A 11 11.39 5.61 1.64
N ASP A 12 12.22 5.20 2.60
CA ASP A 12 13.33 4.28 2.37
C ASP A 12 12.84 2.90 1.88
N ARG A 13 11.65 2.45 2.33
CA ARG A 13 11.01 1.22 1.83
C ARG A 13 10.62 1.34 0.35
N ILE A 14 10.00 2.46 -0.05
CA ILE A 14 9.63 2.73 -1.45
C ILE A 14 10.87 2.78 -2.34
N VAL A 15 11.93 3.47 -1.92
CA VAL A 15 13.20 3.54 -2.66
C VAL A 15 13.79 2.16 -2.89
N LYS A 16 13.77 1.28 -1.88
CA LYS A 16 14.23 -0.11 -2.02
C LYS A 16 13.42 -0.90 -3.05
N VAL A 17 12.10 -0.73 -3.07
CA VAL A 17 11.22 -1.39 -4.04
C VAL A 17 11.50 -0.89 -5.46
N LYS A 18 11.62 0.42 -5.67
CA LYS A 18 11.95 0.99 -7.00
C LYS A 18 13.27 0.46 -7.56
N LYS A 19 14.31 0.29 -6.73
CA LYS A 19 15.56 -0.35 -7.14
C LYS A 19 15.40 -1.80 -7.60
N ILE A 20 14.44 -2.52 -7.04
CA ILE A 20 14.12 -3.90 -7.47
C ILE A 20 13.31 -3.88 -8.75
N MET A 21 12.37 -2.94 -8.89
CA MET A 21 11.59 -2.72 -10.11
C MET A 21 12.49 -2.43 -11.30
N GLU A 22 13.44 -1.49 -11.15
CA GLU A 22 14.43 -1.13 -12.16
C GLU A 22 15.25 -2.35 -12.61
N LYS A 23 15.78 -3.14 -11.67
CA LYS A 23 16.53 -4.37 -11.97
C LYS A 23 15.70 -5.45 -12.68
N LYS A 24 14.38 -5.40 -12.55
CA LYS A 24 13.44 -6.38 -13.10
C LYS A 24 12.72 -5.88 -14.34
N ASP A 25 13.04 -4.68 -14.82
CA ASP A 25 12.36 -4.04 -15.94
C ASP A 25 10.83 -3.93 -15.70
N ILE A 26 10.45 -3.46 -14.50
CA ILE A 26 9.06 -3.27 -14.09
C ILE A 26 8.75 -1.77 -14.04
N ASP A 27 7.84 -1.31 -14.90
CA ASP A 27 7.44 0.10 -14.97
C ASP A 27 6.58 0.56 -13.79
N ALA A 28 5.73 -0.32 -13.27
CA ALA A 28 4.85 -0.02 -12.14
C ALA A 28 4.42 -1.29 -11.39
N ILE A 29 4.07 -1.12 -10.11
CA ILE A 29 3.37 -2.14 -9.33
C ILE A 29 2.08 -1.59 -8.74
N ILE A 30 1.09 -2.47 -8.61
CA ILE A 30 -0.15 -2.20 -7.88
C ILE A 30 -0.15 -3.07 -6.63
N VAL A 31 -0.24 -2.44 -5.47
CA VAL A 31 -0.28 -3.14 -4.18
C VAL A 31 -1.67 -2.98 -3.59
N ILE A 32 -2.39 -4.10 -3.52
CA ILE A 32 -3.75 -4.14 -3.00
C ILE A 32 -3.70 -4.63 -1.56
N GLY A 33 -4.26 -3.86 -0.65
CA GLY A 33 -4.50 -4.25 0.74
C GLY A 33 -5.98 -4.33 1.04
N ARG A 34 -6.37 -5.29 1.89
CA ARG A 34 -7.75 -5.41 2.40
C ARG A 34 -7.81 -5.19 3.90
N SER A 35 -8.95 -4.76 4.41
CA SER A 35 -9.18 -4.48 5.83
C SER A 35 -8.89 -5.67 6.77
N PHE A 36 -8.30 -5.33 7.93
CA PHE A 36 -7.92 -6.04 9.17
C PHE A 36 -7.75 -7.57 9.26
N TYR A 37 -8.55 -8.42 8.61
CA TYR A 37 -8.49 -9.88 8.79
C TYR A 37 -7.77 -10.63 7.67
N ASP A 38 -7.35 -9.92 6.63
CA ASP A 38 -6.98 -10.59 5.40
C ASP A 38 -5.51 -10.37 4.99
N ARG A 39 -5.17 -9.21 4.41
CA ARG A 39 -3.82 -8.98 3.85
C ARG A 39 -3.48 -7.49 3.72
N THR A 40 -3.32 -6.76 4.82
CA THR A 40 -2.74 -5.39 4.73
C THR A 40 -1.24 -5.40 4.48
N GLY A 41 -0.55 -6.51 4.74
CA GLY A 41 0.92 -6.63 4.89
C GLY A 41 1.76 -5.70 3.99
N ASN A 42 1.71 -5.88 2.67
CA ASN A 42 2.53 -5.08 1.75
C ASN A 42 2.08 -3.61 1.66
N LEU A 43 0.76 -3.36 1.64
CA LEU A 43 0.23 -2.00 1.59
C LEU A 43 0.60 -1.22 2.85
N ALA A 44 0.34 -1.80 4.03
CA ALA A 44 0.67 -1.23 5.32
C ALA A 44 2.19 -1.09 5.50
N TYR A 45 2.99 -2.04 5.03
CA TYR A 45 4.44 -1.90 5.05
C TYR A 45 4.92 -0.73 4.20
N LEU A 46 4.40 -0.56 2.98
CA LEU A 46 4.89 0.47 2.05
C LEU A 46 4.34 1.86 2.32
N THR A 47 3.18 1.98 2.98
CA THR A 47 2.48 3.27 3.11
C THR A 47 2.13 3.64 4.55
N ASN A 48 2.22 2.68 5.48
CA ASN A 48 1.63 2.78 6.81
C ASN A 48 0.11 3.06 6.81
N HIS A 49 -0.56 2.87 5.66
CA HIS A 49 -2.00 2.98 5.53
C HIS A 49 -2.67 1.64 5.81
N ILE A 50 -3.76 1.70 6.56
CA ILE A 50 -4.64 0.57 6.85
C ILE A 50 -6.01 0.94 6.28
N PRO A 51 -6.50 0.23 5.25
CA PRO A 51 -7.81 0.49 4.68
C PRO A 51 -8.90 0.42 5.75
N SER A 52 -9.84 1.35 5.71
CA SER A 52 -10.96 1.40 6.65
C SER A 52 -11.75 0.09 6.63
N PHE A 53 -12.07 -0.43 7.81
CA PHE A 53 -12.97 -1.56 7.95
C PHE A 53 -14.42 -1.07 7.86
N PRO A 54 -15.20 -1.52 6.87
CA PRO A 54 -16.61 -1.15 6.81
C PRO A 54 -17.38 -1.78 7.99
N ALA A 55 -18.18 -0.96 8.68
CA ALA A 55 -19.06 -1.44 9.75
C ALA A 55 -20.31 -2.17 9.23
N SER A 56 -20.48 -2.27 7.90
CA SER A 56 -21.59 -2.93 7.22
C SER A 56 -21.14 -4.25 6.59
N THR A 57 -22.10 -5.14 6.35
CA THR A 57 -21.85 -6.36 5.59
C THR A 57 -21.42 -6.03 4.17
N PHE A 58 -20.37 -6.72 3.69
CA PHE A 58 -20.00 -6.67 2.28
C PHE A 58 -21.17 -7.19 1.43
N SER A 59 -21.60 -6.39 0.45
CA SER A 59 -22.56 -6.80 -0.58
C SER A 59 -21.91 -6.69 -1.96
N GLY A 60 -22.34 -7.52 -2.92
CA GLY A 60 -21.82 -7.46 -4.29
C GLY A 60 -22.09 -6.14 -5.03
N ASN A 61 -22.93 -5.28 -4.45
CA ASN A 61 -23.34 -4.01 -5.03
C ASN A 61 -22.32 -2.88 -4.84
N ILE A 62 -21.39 -3.01 -3.88
CA ILE A 62 -20.38 -1.97 -3.57
C ILE A 62 -18.99 -2.55 -3.78
N LYS A 63 -18.41 -2.27 -4.96
CA LYS A 63 -17.07 -2.71 -5.32
C LYS A 63 -16.01 -1.88 -4.60
N GLY A 64 -14.89 -2.52 -4.23
CA GLY A 64 -13.74 -1.84 -3.61
C GLY A 64 -13.90 -1.49 -2.14
N LEU A 65 -15.06 -1.75 -1.52
CA LEU A 65 -15.25 -1.53 -0.09
C LEU A 65 -14.20 -2.31 0.72
N GLY A 66 -13.56 -1.64 1.69
CA GLY A 66 -12.51 -2.23 2.53
C GLY A 66 -11.17 -2.50 1.82
N HIS A 67 -10.98 -2.00 0.60
CA HIS A 67 -9.71 -2.10 -0.13
C HIS A 67 -8.96 -0.75 -0.12
N GLY A 68 -7.64 -0.81 -0.09
CA GLY A 68 -6.76 0.31 -0.42
C GLY A 68 -5.78 -0.13 -1.51
N VAL A 69 -5.39 0.81 -2.38
CA VAL A 69 -4.58 0.50 -3.55
C VAL A 69 -3.44 1.51 -3.63
N LEU A 70 -2.21 1.03 -3.45
CA LEU A 70 -1.03 1.81 -3.80
C LEU A 70 -0.68 1.52 -5.26
N PHE A 71 -0.71 2.56 -6.09
CA PHE A 71 -0.04 2.58 -7.38
C PHE A 71 1.37 3.14 -7.19
N LEU A 72 2.39 2.33 -7.50
CA LEU A 72 3.79 2.73 -7.42
C LEU A 72 4.43 2.65 -8.81
N PRO A 73 4.50 3.78 -9.53
CA PRO A 73 5.26 3.88 -10.77
C PRO A 73 6.77 3.95 -10.48
N LEU A 74 7.60 3.47 -11.41
CA LEU A 74 9.05 3.50 -11.28
C LEU A 74 9.57 4.95 -11.25
N ASN A 75 9.10 5.79 -12.19
CA ASN A 75 9.67 7.11 -12.44
C ASN A 75 8.91 8.29 -11.81
N ASP A 76 7.71 8.06 -11.27
CA ASP A 76 6.85 9.11 -10.70
C ASP A 76 6.56 8.90 -9.21
N ASP A 77 5.84 9.84 -8.60
CA ASP A 77 5.41 9.74 -7.21
C ASP A 77 4.33 8.64 -7.03
N PRO A 78 4.36 7.92 -5.89
CA PRO A 78 3.33 6.95 -5.55
C PRO A 78 1.98 7.61 -5.28
N ALA A 79 0.91 6.93 -5.70
CA ALA A 79 -0.48 7.31 -5.40
C ALA A 79 -1.15 6.22 -4.55
N LEU A 80 -1.85 6.61 -3.50
CA LEU A 80 -2.57 5.75 -2.56
C LEU A 80 -4.07 6.05 -2.60
#